data_AF-A0A163EN30-F1
#
_entry.id   AF-A0A163EN30-F1
#
_cell.length_a   1.000
_cell.length_b   1.000
_cell.length_c   1.000
_cell.angle_alpha   90.00
_cell.angle_beta   90.00
_cell.angle_gamma   90.00
#
_symmetry.space_group_name_H-M   'P 1'
#
loop_
_entity.id
_entity.type
_entity.pdbx_description
1 polymer ?
#
loop_
_entity_poly.entity_id
_entity_poly.type
_entity_poly.pdbx_seq_one_letter_code
_entity_poly.pdbx_strand_id
1 'polypeptide(L)'
;MSMPKIPEENFRPTKDEVVIDLLKSIAMEENAIAHLLHAEAEKIQAFAGHHHSISGEPSHADIIKLSSQVSKLLDVIVMKEWLLLRKLENVMELHDSGHDCDYCDGEE
;
A
#
# COMPACT_ATOMS: atom_id res chain seq x y z
N MET A 1 18.13 20.45 33.20
CA MET A 1 17.07 20.73 32.20
C MET A 1 15.92 19.78 32.48
N SER A 2 14.72 20.28 32.79
CA SER A 2 13.56 19.40 33.02
C SER A 2 13.04 18.87 31.67
N MET A 3 12.64 17.61 31.65
CA MET A 3 12.05 16.98 30.46
C MET A 3 10.73 17.70 30.10
N PRO A 4 10.47 18.01 28.82
CA PRO A 4 9.20 18.59 28.40
C PRO A 4 8.05 17.61 28.66
N LYS A 5 6.97 18.09 29.27
CA LYS A 5 5.73 17.31 29.46
C LYS A 5 4.81 17.52 28.27
N ILE A 6 4.35 16.42 27.67
CA ILE A 6 3.34 16.43 26.61
C ILE A 6 1.99 16.76 27.27
N PRO A 7 1.23 17.75 26.77
CA PRO A 7 -0.09 18.06 27.29
C PRO A 7 -1.08 16.91 27.06
N GLU A 8 -2.00 16.72 28.00
CA GLU A 8 -3.09 15.72 27.89
C GLU A 8 -4.08 16.16 26.80
N GLU A 9 -4.40 15.26 25.87
CA GLU A 9 -5.37 15.49 24.79
C GLU A 9 -6.67 14.73 25.07
N ASN A 10 -7.80 15.43 24.94
CA ASN A 10 -9.13 14.87 25.24
C ASN A 10 -9.60 13.76 24.28
N PHE A 11 -8.96 13.62 23.11
CA PHE A 11 -9.37 12.70 22.04
C PHE A 11 -8.18 11.89 21.50
N ARG A 12 -7.32 11.39 22.40
CA ARG A 12 -6.26 10.48 21.97
C ARG A 12 -6.86 9.12 21.57
N PRO A 13 -6.66 8.64 20.33
CA PRO A 13 -7.16 7.34 19.92
C PRO A 13 -6.47 6.22 20.69
N THR A 14 -7.19 5.13 20.88
CA THR A 14 -6.65 3.88 21.43
C THR A 14 -5.67 3.24 20.47
N LYS A 15 -4.79 2.38 21.01
CA LYS A 15 -3.84 1.62 20.20
C LYS A 15 -4.55 0.82 19.09
N ASP A 16 -5.69 0.21 19.40
CA ASP A 16 -6.46 -0.60 18.46
C ASP A 16 -7.08 0.23 17.34
N GLU A 17 -7.61 1.42 17.66
CA GLU A 17 -8.13 2.36 16.65
C GLU A 17 -7.00 2.79 15.69
N VAL A 18 -5.82 3.10 16.22
CA VAL A 18 -4.66 3.47 15.40
C VAL A 18 -4.23 2.29 14.51
N VAL A 19 -4.17 1.06 15.03
CA VAL A 19 -3.83 -0.13 14.24
C VAL A 19 -4.84 -0.32 13.10
N ILE A 20 -6.14 -0.22 13.39
CA ILE A 20 -7.20 -0.32 12.38
C ILE A 20 -7.03 0.76 11.31
N ASP A 21 -6.74 2.00 11.69
CA ASP A 21 -6.58 3.08 10.73
C ASP A 21 -5.31 2.95 9.89
N LEU A 22 -4.23 2.42 10.45
CA LEU A 22 -3.02 2.07 9.70
C LEU A 22 -3.30 0.95 8.69
N LEU A 23 -4.02 -0.12 9.10
CA LEU A 23 -4.43 -1.19 8.18
C LEU A 23 -5.31 -0.67 7.05
N LYS A 24 -6.29 0.20 7.34
CA LYS A 24 -7.09 0.88 6.32
C LYS A 24 -6.23 1.70 5.37
N SER A 25 -5.24 2.44 5.89
CA SER A 25 -4.33 3.23 5.05
C SER A 25 -3.52 2.35 4.10
N ILE A 26 -3.06 1.17 4.55
CA ILE A 26 -2.35 0.21 3.70
C ILE A 26 -3.29 -0.33 2.62
N ALA A 27 -4.50 -0.75 3.00
CA ALA A 27 -5.50 -1.25 2.05
C ALA A 27 -5.90 -0.19 1.00
N MET A 28 -5.95 1.09 1.39
CA MET A 28 -6.19 2.19 0.46
C MET A 28 -5.05 2.41 -0.52
N GLU A 29 -3.78 2.34 -0.07
CA GLU A 29 -2.61 2.46 -0.95
C GLU A 29 -2.57 1.27 -1.93
N GLU A 30 -2.87 0.05 -1.47
CA GLU A 30 -3.01 -1.14 -2.30
C GLU A 30 -4.09 -0.98 -3.38
N ASN A 31 -5.29 -0.53 -2.99
CA ASN A 31 -6.36 -0.30 -3.95
C ASN A 31 -5.99 0.78 -4.99
N ALA A 32 -5.25 1.81 -4.60
CA ALA A 32 -4.75 2.82 -5.53
C ALA A 32 -3.75 2.23 -6.54
N ILE A 33 -2.88 1.31 -6.12
CA ILE A 33 -1.96 0.59 -7.01
C ILE A 33 -2.75 -0.30 -7.98
N ALA A 34 -3.77 -1.02 -7.51
CA ALA A 34 -4.62 -1.85 -8.35
C ALA A 34 -5.32 -1.03 -9.46
N HIS A 35 -5.87 0.14 -9.11
CA HIS A 35 -6.46 1.05 -10.09
C HIS A 35 -5.42 1.57 -11.11
N LEU A 36 -4.19 1.84 -10.66
CA LEU A 36 -3.12 2.28 -11.53
C LEU A 36 -2.69 1.17 -12.51
N LEU A 37 -2.58 -0.08 -12.04
CA LEU A 37 -2.32 -1.25 -12.89
C LEU A 37 -3.42 -1.44 -13.92
N HIS A 38 -4.69 -1.28 -13.50
CA HIS A 38 -5.83 -1.38 -14.40
C HIS A 38 -5.77 -0.30 -15.50
N ALA A 39 -5.52 0.95 -15.14
CA ALA A 39 -5.39 2.04 -16.11
C ALA A 39 -4.22 1.80 -17.09
N GLU A 40 -3.11 1.22 -16.63
CA GLU A 40 -2.01 0.84 -17.53
C GLU A 40 -2.41 -0.29 -18.48
N ALA A 41 -3.18 -1.27 -18.00
CA ALA A 41 -3.70 -2.36 -18.83
C ALA A 41 -4.68 -1.83 -19.90
N GLU A 42 -5.59 -0.93 -19.55
CA GLU A 42 -6.50 -0.28 -20.51
C GLU A 42 -5.72 0.50 -21.58
N LYS A 43 -4.64 1.18 -21.19
CA LYS A 43 -3.75 1.87 -22.13
C LYS A 43 -3.09 0.93 -23.12
N ILE A 44 -2.61 -0.23 -22.66
CA ILE A 44 -2.03 -1.27 -23.52
C ILE A 44 -3.09 -1.82 -24.48
N GLN A 45 -4.32 -2.07 -24.01
CA GLN A 45 -5.41 -2.56 -24.85
C GLN A 45 -5.84 -1.54 -25.91
N ALA A 46 -5.93 -0.26 -25.54
CA ALA A 46 -6.18 0.84 -26.47
C ALA A 46 -5.08 0.90 -27.55
N PHE A 47 -3.82 0.73 -27.13
CA PHE A 47 -2.68 0.71 -28.04
C PHE A 47 -2.64 -0.51 -28.96
N ALA A 48 -3.07 -1.67 -28.48
CA ALA A 48 -3.19 -2.90 -29.26
C ALA A 48 -4.42 -2.91 -30.20
N GLY A 49 -5.17 -1.81 -30.28
CA GLY A 49 -6.35 -1.70 -31.16
C GLY A 49 -7.60 -2.43 -30.70
N HIS A 50 -7.63 -2.93 -29.45
CA HIS A 50 -8.84 -3.58 -28.90
C HIS A 50 -9.96 -2.58 -28.60
N HIS A 51 -9.59 -1.34 -28.28
CA HIS A 51 -10.51 -0.21 -28.26
C HIS A 51 -10.28 0.62 -29.54
N HIS A 52 -11.35 0.98 -30.24
CA HIS A 52 -11.40 1.81 -31.47
C HIS A 52 -10.86 3.26 -31.27
N SER A 53 -9.99 3.50 -30.30
CA SER A 53 -9.60 4.82 -29.80
C SER A 53 -8.39 5.44 -30.50
N ILE A 54 -7.57 4.66 -31.23
CA ILE A 54 -6.38 5.19 -31.91
C ILE A 54 -6.60 5.17 -33.42
N SER A 55 -6.55 6.35 -34.03
CA SER A 55 -6.59 6.52 -35.48
C SER A 55 -5.19 6.32 -36.06
N GLY A 56 -4.84 5.07 -36.37
CA GLY A 56 -3.59 4.68 -37.00
C GLY A 56 -2.89 3.50 -36.32
N GLU A 57 -2.20 2.68 -37.10
CA GLU A 57 -1.37 1.59 -36.56
C GLU A 57 -0.15 2.17 -35.83
N PRO A 58 0.16 1.70 -34.61
CA PRO A 58 1.34 2.17 -33.88
C PRO A 58 2.62 1.78 -34.60
N SER A 59 3.62 2.67 -34.58
CA SER A 59 4.95 2.33 -35.09
C SER A 59 5.62 1.27 -34.20
N HIS A 60 6.52 0.47 -34.79
CA HIS A 60 7.40 -0.43 -34.03
C HIS A 60 8.15 0.30 -32.90
N ALA A 61 8.55 1.55 -33.14
CA ALA A 61 9.22 2.38 -32.12
C ALA A 61 8.29 2.71 -30.94
N ASP A 62 7.00 2.94 -31.21
CA ASP A 62 6.01 3.26 -30.19
C ASP A 62 5.70 2.02 -29.32
N ILE A 63 5.64 0.84 -29.93
CA ILE A 63 5.47 -0.44 -29.21
C ILE A 63 6.62 -0.66 -28.22
N ILE A 64 7.87 -0.51 -28.68
CA ILE A 64 9.07 -0.67 -27.83
C ILE A 64 9.07 0.35 -26.69
N LYS A 65 8.71 1.60 -27.00
CA LYS A 65 8.64 2.68 -26.00
C LYS A 65 7.59 2.38 -24.93
N LEU A 66 6.39 1.98 -25.34
CA LEU A 66 5.32 1.61 -24.42
C LEU A 66 5.74 0.44 -23.53
N SER A 67 6.29 -0.64 -24.11
CA SER A 67 6.77 -1.78 -23.35
C SER A 67 7.84 -1.38 -22.33
N SER A 68 8.81 -0.55 -22.72
CA SER A 68 9.83 -0.04 -21.78
C SER A 68 9.24 0.81 -20.65
N GLN A 69 8.22 1.61 -20.94
CA GLN A 69 7.53 2.43 -19.92
C GLN A 69 6.75 1.56 -18.94
N VAL A 70 6.03 0.55 -19.43
CA VAL A 70 5.29 -0.40 -18.61
C VAL A 70 6.24 -1.18 -17.72
N SER A 71 7.37 -1.68 -18.24
CA SER A 71 8.37 -2.38 -17.41
C SER A 71 8.90 -1.51 -16.28
N LYS A 72 9.25 -0.25 -16.56
CA LYS A 72 9.69 0.69 -15.52
C LYS A 72 8.62 0.95 -14.46
N LEU A 73 7.36 1.03 -14.88
CA LEU A 73 6.26 1.20 -13.95
C LEU A 73 6.11 -0.03 -13.05
N LEU A 74 6.18 -1.24 -13.62
CA LEU A 74 6.12 -2.50 -12.87
C LEU A 74 7.28 -2.61 -11.88
N ASP A 75 8.50 -2.20 -12.24
CA ASP A 75 9.63 -2.19 -11.32
C ASP A 75 9.34 -1.31 -10.08
N VAL A 76 8.77 -0.13 -10.28
CA VAL A 76 8.38 0.78 -9.19
C VAL A 76 7.25 0.18 -8.35
N ILE A 77 6.27 -0.48 -8.98
CA ILE A 77 5.16 -1.14 -8.28
C ILE A 77 5.68 -2.28 -7.41
N VAL A 78 6.59 -3.13 -7.90
CA VAL A 78 7.19 -4.20 -7.09
C VAL A 78 7.87 -3.65 -5.83
N MET A 79 8.59 -2.52 -5.96
CA MET A 79 9.18 -1.85 -4.79
C MET A 79 8.10 -1.33 -3.83
N LYS A 80 6.98 -0.84 -4.35
CA LYS A 80 5.84 -0.38 -3.55
C LYS A 80 5.13 -1.52 -2.82
N GLU A 81 4.88 -2.65 -3.48
CA GLU A 81 4.34 -3.87 -2.88
C GLU A 81 5.19 -4.34 -1.70
N TRP A 82 6.51 -4.33 -1.87
CA TRP A 82 7.43 -4.70 -0.79
C TRP A 82 7.37 -3.73 0.40
N LEU A 83 7.24 -2.42 0.13
CA LEU A 83 7.05 -1.41 1.19
C LEU A 83 5.71 -1.57 1.90
N LEU A 84 4.63 -1.90 1.18
CA LEU A 84 3.32 -2.18 1.78
C LEU A 84 3.34 -3.42 2.66
N LEU A 85 3.99 -4.50 2.19
CA LEU A 85 4.21 -5.70 2.99
C LEU A 85 4.95 -5.36 4.29
N ARG A 86 6.04 -4.58 4.21
CA ARG A 86 6.79 -4.18 5.40
C ARG A 86 5.95 -3.33 6.37
N LYS A 87 5.13 -2.41 5.86
CA LYS A 87 4.21 -1.63 6.70
C LYS A 87 3.21 -2.55 7.41
N LEU A 88 2.66 -3.53 6.68
CA LEU A 88 1.71 -4.50 7.22
C LEU A 88 2.35 -5.32 8.35
N GLU A 89 3.54 -5.90 8.11
CA GLU A 89 4.30 -6.63 9.12
C GLU A 89 4.48 -5.80 10.40
N ASN A 90 4.95 -4.55 10.27
CA ASN A 90 5.14 -3.66 11.41
C ASN A 90 3.83 -3.37 12.17
N VAL A 91 2.72 -3.20 11.46
CA VAL A 91 1.40 -2.95 12.09
C VAL A 91 0.89 -4.19 12.82
N MET A 92 1.15 -5.38 12.28
CA MET A 92 0.81 -6.65 12.93
C MET A 92 1.62 -6.87 14.22
N GLU A 93 2.92 -6.55 14.22
CA GLU A 93 3.74 -6.58 15.44
C GLU A 93 3.20 -5.61 16.54
N LEU A 94 2.67 -4.46 16.13
CA LEU A 94 2.02 -3.53 17.05
C LEU A 94 0.74 -4.12 17.64
N HIS A 95 -0.04 -4.90 16.90
CA HIS A 95 -1.24 -5.55 17.42
C HIS A 95 -0.92 -6.62 18.48
N ASP A 96 0.09 -7.46 18.23
CA ASP A 96 0.39 -8.64 19.08
C ASP A 96 1.05 -8.30 20.42
N SER A 97 1.62 -7.09 20.56
CA SER A 97 2.21 -6.60 21.81
C SER A 97 1.20 -6.25 22.92
N GLY A 98 -0.06 -6.69 22.80
CA GLY A 98 -1.11 -6.60 23.83
C GLY A 98 -1.32 -7.87 24.66
N HIS A 99 -0.56 -8.94 24.40
CA HIS A 99 -0.72 -10.25 25.05
C HIS A 99 0.43 -10.60 26.01
N ASP A 100 0.98 -9.63 26.74
CA ASP A 100 1.86 -9.93 27.87
C ASP A 100 1.04 -10.05 29.18
N CYS A 101 0.93 -11.31 29.62
CA CYS A 101 0.59 -11.83 30.95
C CYS A 101 -0.74 -11.43 31.62
N ASP A 102 -1.75 -12.30 31.45
CA ASP A 102 -2.75 -12.59 32.50
C ASP A 102 -2.81 -14.11 32.74
N TYR A 103 -1.70 -14.65 33.24
CA TYR A 103 -1.65 -15.95 33.91
C TYR A 103 -0.94 -15.75 35.24
N CYS A 104 -1.64 -15.09 36.18
CA CYS A 104 -1.41 -15.34 37.58
C CYS A 104 -2.04 -16.71 37.88
N ASP A 105 -1.25 -17.77 37.73
CA ASP A 105 -1.54 -19.06 38.34
C ASP A 105 -1.87 -18.84 39.82
N GLY A 106 -3.07 -19.24 40.22
CA GLY A 106 -3.36 -19.48 41.62
C GLY A 106 -2.81 -20.84 41.99
N GLU A 107 -1.86 -20.88 42.93
CA GLU A 107 -1.64 -22.03 43.81
C GLU A 107 -1.45 -21.53 45.25
N GLU A 108 -2.41 -21.96 46.09
CA GLU A 108 -2.50 -22.08 47.57
C GLU A 108 -1.88 -21.03 48.51
#